data_AF-A0A1F4CYP5-F1
#
_entry.id   AF-A0A1F4CYP5-F1
#
_cell.length_a   1.000
_cell.length_b   1.000
_cell.length_c   1.000
_cell.angle_alpha   90.00
_cell.angle_beta   90.00
_cell.angle_gamma   90.00
#
_symmetry.space_group_name_H-M   'P 1'
#
loop_
_entity.id
_entity.type
_entity.pdbx_description
1 polymer ?
#
loop_
_entity_poly.entity_id
_entity_poly.type
_entity_poly.pdbx_seq_one_letter_code
_entity_poly.pdbx_strand_id
1 'polypeptide(L)'
;MALGLWQAGRAAEKRAAQTQLEHISVRGEFLPQHTVLLDNKLRRGRAGYEVVTPLKLAGSAMHVLVKRGWIAAGATRNELPEVKTSRGEIAVEGIVREHLPRVLQAGPAQRGKLRQNLAVEDFAVETGLALLPFVIEQHSRADDGLLREWPRVDAGAEKNEMYSLQWYSLAALAVALALALSFRKIEK
;
A
#
# COMPACT_ATOMS: atom_id res chain seq x y z
N MET A 1 9.82 -7.79 37.22
CA MET A 1 8.40 -7.89 36.81
C MET A 1 7.84 -6.63 36.12
N ALA A 2 8.64 -5.60 35.81
CA ALA A 2 8.13 -4.37 35.17
C ALA A 2 8.17 -4.36 33.62
N LEU A 3 8.94 -5.25 32.98
CA LEU A 3 9.07 -5.30 31.51
C LEU A 3 7.82 -5.85 30.80
N GLY A 4 7.04 -6.73 31.43
CA GLY A 4 5.85 -7.34 30.84
C GLY A 4 4.67 -6.37 30.69
N LEU A 5 4.52 -5.45 31.65
CA LEU A 5 3.47 -4.43 31.65
C LEU A 5 3.71 -3.35 30.59
N TRP A 6 4.98 -3.05 30.27
CA TRP A 6 5.36 -2.07 29.24
C TRP A 6 5.16 -2.59 27.81
N GLN A 7 5.44 -3.89 27.56
CA GLN A 7 5.19 -4.53 26.26
C GLN A 7 3.68 -4.71 25.98
N ALA A 8 2.91 -5.06 27.01
CA ALA A 8 1.45 -5.21 26.90
C ALA A 8 0.75 -3.88 26.56
N GLY A 9 1.22 -2.77 27.14
CA GLY A 9 0.72 -1.42 26.82
C GLY A 9 0.95 -1.03 25.36
N ARG A 10 2.17 -1.23 24.84
CA ARG A 10 2.47 -0.94 23.42
C ARG A 10 1.76 -1.86 22.44
N ALA A 11 1.52 -3.12 22.82
CA ALA A 11 0.73 -4.04 22.01
C ALA A 11 -0.75 -3.64 21.97
N ALA A 12 -1.29 -3.15 23.09
CA ALA A 12 -2.65 -2.61 23.17
C ALA A 12 -2.78 -1.28 22.40
N GLU A 13 -1.79 -0.38 22.49
CA GLU A 13 -1.74 0.86 21.70
C GLU A 13 -1.58 0.58 20.20
N LYS A 14 -0.72 -0.36 19.80
CA LYS A 14 -0.64 -0.80 18.40
C LYS A 14 -1.95 -1.42 17.92
N ARG A 15 -2.61 -2.24 18.74
CA ARG A 15 -3.93 -2.79 18.41
C ARG A 15 -4.99 -1.70 18.32
N ALA A 16 -4.99 -0.72 19.21
CA ALA A 16 -5.91 0.42 19.18
C ALA A 16 -5.67 1.30 17.95
N ALA A 17 -4.40 1.60 17.63
CA ALA A 17 -4.01 2.31 16.42
C ALA A 17 -4.32 1.53 15.12
N GLN A 18 -4.24 0.20 15.16
CA GLN A 18 -4.72 -0.68 14.08
C GLN A 18 -6.25 -0.75 14.00
N THR A 19 -6.96 -0.51 15.11
CA THR A 19 -8.43 -0.54 15.20
C THR A 19 -9.03 0.80 14.77
N GLN A 20 -8.27 1.90 14.82
CA GLN A 20 -8.71 3.23 14.41
C GLN A 20 -8.49 3.47 12.90
N LEU A 21 -8.75 2.43 12.11
CA LEU A 21 -8.96 2.56 10.68
C LEU A 21 -10.36 3.16 10.50
N GLU A 22 -10.46 4.44 10.17
CA GLU A 22 -11.76 5.11 9.99
C GLU A 22 -12.51 4.46 8.80
N HIS A 23 -13.45 3.57 9.14
CA HIS A 23 -14.40 3.01 8.20
C HIS A 23 -15.38 4.10 7.79
N ILE A 24 -15.50 4.33 6.49
CA ILE A 24 -16.40 5.34 5.94
C ILE A 24 -17.23 4.75 4.81
N SER A 25 -18.40 5.34 4.60
CA SER A 25 -19.28 5.07 3.47
C SER A 25 -19.58 6.38 2.76
N VAL A 26 -19.25 6.45 1.48
CA VAL A 26 -19.52 7.61 0.63
C VAL A 26 -20.40 7.20 -0.55
N ARG A 27 -21.18 8.14 -1.08
CA ARG A 27 -21.94 7.94 -2.32
C ARG A 27 -21.47 8.89 -3.39
N GLY A 28 -21.51 8.44 -4.64
CA GLY A 28 -21.05 9.23 -5.75
C GLY A 28 -20.96 8.46 -7.06
N GLU A 29 -20.48 9.13 -8.09
CA GLU A 29 -20.28 8.53 -9.41
C GLU A 29 -18.78 8.46 -9.73
N PHE A 30 -18.32 7.31 -10.21
CA PHE A 30 -16.93 7.18 -10.66
C PHE A 30 -16.71 7.99 -11.93
N LEU A 31 -15.49 8.50 -12.11
CA LEU A 31 -15.03 9.16 -13.33
C LEU A 31 -14.04 8.24 -14.07
N PRO A 32 -14.50 7.30 -14.92
CA PRO A 32 -13.64 6.27 -15.51
C PRO A 32 -12.53 6.85 -16.39
N GLN A 33 -12.78 8.02 -17.00
CA GLN A 33 -11.83 8.73 -17.85
C GLN A 33 -10.56 9.18 -17.09
N HIS A 34 -10.64 9.29 -15.77
CA HIS A 34 -9.50 9.62 -14.90
C HIS A 34 -9.00 8.39 -14.12
N THR A 35 -9.32 7.18 -14.57
CA THR A 35 -8.82 5.95 -13.94
C THR A 35 -7.33 5.78 -14.19
N VAL A 36 -6.63 5.35 -13.15
CA VAL A 36 -5.20 5.15 -13.11
C VAL A 36 -4.90 3.72 -12.69
N LEU A 37 -3.89 3.14 -13.34
CA LEU A 37 -3.33 1.83 -13.05
C LEU A 37 -1.95 2.04 -12.41
N LEU A 38 -1.85 1.73 -11.12
CA LEU A 38 -0.58 1.74 -10.42
C LEU A 38 0.20 0.46 -10.73
N ASP A 39 1.36 0.59 -11.38
CA ASP A 39 2.18 -0.52 -11.85
C ASP A 39 2.94 -1.25 -10.73
N ASN A 40 3.45 -2.43 -11.07
CA ASN A 40 4.33 -3.26 -10.25
C ASN A 40 3.70 -3.70 -8.92
N LYS A 41 2.39 -3.98 -8.94
CA LYS A 41 1.66 -4.48 -7.77
C LYS A 41 1.56 -5.99 -7.87
N LEU A 42 2.25 -6.69 -6.98
CA LEU A 42 2.22 -8.14 -6.91
C LEU A 42 1.06 -8.61 -6.03
N ARG A 43 0.26 -9.57 -6.51
CA ARG A 43 -0.75 -10.25 -5.69
C ARG A 43 -0.76 -11.74 -5.99
N ARG A 44 -0.63 -12.57 -4.94
CA ARG A 44 -0.55 -14.04 -5.04
C ARG A 44 0.47 -14.52 -6.09
N GLY A 45 1.64 -13.90 -6.13
CA GLY A 45 2.71 -14.24 -7.08
C GLY A 45 2.49 -13.75 -8.52
N ARG A 46 1.38 -13.08 -8.82
CA ARG A 46 1.09 -12.52 -10.15
C ARG A 46 1.24 -11.01 -10.17
N ALA A 47 1.93 -10.49 -11.18
CA ALA A 47 2.07 -9.06 -11.40
C ALA A 47 0.76 -8.45 -11.95
N GLY A 48 0.49 -7.22 -11.57
CA GLY A 48 -0.70 -6.50 -12.02
C GLY A 48 -0.71 -5.06 -11.53
N TYR A 49 -1.90 -4.49 -11.54
CA TYR A 49 -2.12 -3.07 -11.32
C TYR A 49 -3.09 -2.84 -10.17
N GLU A 50 -2.82 -1.86 -9.31
CA GLU A 50 -3.84 -1.32 -8.42
C GLU A 50 -4.64 -0.24 -9.17
N VAL A 51 -5.95 -0.38 -9.19
CA VAL A 51 -6.87 0.51 -9.88
C VAL A 51 -7.27 1.64 -8.93
N VAL A 52 -7.01 2.88 -9.34
CA VAL A 52 -7.43 4.09 -8.64
C VAL A 52 -8.32 4.91 -9.54
N THR A 53 -9.53 5.24 -9.09
CA THR A 53 -10.50 6.03 -9.87
C THR A 53 -11.08 7.14 -8.98
N PRO A 54 -11.13 8.40 -9.46
CA PRO A 54 -11.86 9.45 -8.77
C PRO A 54 -13.36 9.15 -8.68
N LEU A 55 -13.92 9.38 -7.51
CA LEU A 55 -15.35 9.38 -7.25
C LEU A 55 -15.81 10.82 -7.03
N LYS A 56 -16.75 11.30 -7.85
CA LYS A 56 -17.44 12.57 -7.60
C LYS A 56 -18.48 12.35 -6.51
N LEU A 57 -18.37 13.06 -5.39
CA LEU A 57 -19.26 12.88 -4.25
C LEU A 57 -20.67 13.40 -4.58
N ALA A 58 -21.69 12.62 -4.21
CA ALA A 58 -23.08 12.99 -4.40
C ALA A 58 -23.40 14.31 -3.67
N GLY A 59 -24.12 15.22 -4.34
CA GLY A 59 -24.49 16.52 -3.77
C GLY A 59 -23.32 17.51 -3.60
N SER A 60 -22.13 17.22 -4.13
CA SER A 60 -20.94 18.07 -4.00
C SER A 60 -20.18 18.22 -5.32
N ALA A 61 -19.37 19.28 -5.42
CA ALA A 61 -18.37 19.44 -6.48
C ALA A 61 -17.03 18.75 -6.12
N MET A 62 -16.92 18.21 -4.91
CA MET A 62 -15.72 17.54 -4.42
C MET A 62 -15.58 16.12 -4.95
N HIS A 63 -14.33 15.69 -5.11
CA HIS A 63 -13.95 14.37 -5.57
C HIS A 63 -13.05 13.71 -4.54
N VAL A 64 -13.05 12.39 -4.51
CA VAL A 64 -12.12 11.61 -3.68
C VAL A 64 -11.50 10.50 -4.51
N LEU A 65 -10.22 10.21 -4.30
CA LEU A 65 -9.60 9.06 -4.94
C LEU A 65 -10.03 7.79 -4.23
N VAL A 66 -10.46 6.81 -5.01
CA VAL A 66 -10.82 5.50 -4.50
C VAL A 66 -9.85 4.48 -5.08
N LYS A 67 -9.12 3.81 -4.19
CA LYS A 67 -8.34 2.62 -4.50
C LYS A 67 -9.29 1.43 -4.56
N ARG A 68 -9.74 1.09 -5.77
CA ARG A 68 -10.87 0.18 -6.02
C ARG A 68 -10.51 -1.29 -5.87
N GLY A 69 -9.27 -1.66 -6.16
CA GLY A 69 -8.83 -3.05 -6.13
C GLY A 69 -7.59 -3.28 -6.97
N TRP A 70 -7.29 -4.55 -7.20
CA TRP A 70 -6.18 -5.02 -8.04
C TRP A 70 -6.71 -5.80 -9.24
N ILE A 71 -6.06 -5.65 -10.38
CA ILE A 71 -6.31 -6.40 -11.60
C ILE A 71 -5.02 -6.99 -12.15
N ALA A 72 -5.08 -8.20 -12.66
CA ALA A 72 -3.91 -8.86 -13.23
C ALA A 72 -3.44 -8.14 -14.50
N ALA A 73 -2.12 -8.10 -14.71
CA ALA A 73 -1.58 -7.71 -15.99
C ALA A 73 -1.97 -8.71 -17.09
N GLY A 74 -2.12 -8.20 -18.31
CA GLY A 74 -2.30 -8.99 -19.52
C GLY A 74 -1.04 -9.79 -19.88
N ALA A 75 -1.06 -10.43 -21.05
CA ALA A 75 0.10 -11.18 -21.56
C ALA A 75 1.31 -10.26 -21.84
N THR A 76 1.04 -9.02 -22.25
CA THR A 76 2.06 -7.99 -22.48
C THR A 76 1.73 -6.72 -21.69
N ARG A 77 2.75 -5.92 -21.36
CA ARG A 77 2.57 -4.64 -20.66
C ARG A 77 1.99 -3.51 -21.53
N ASN A 78 1.99 -3.69 -22.85
CA ASN A 78 1.40 -2.73 -23.79
C ASN A 78 -0.12 -2.85 -23.86
N GLU A 79 -0.67 -4.01 -23.47
CA GLU A 79 -2.10 -4.27 -23.40
C GLU A 79 -2.60 -4.03 -21.97
N LEU A 80 -3.06 -2.80 -21.70
CA LEU A 80 -3.65 -2.48 -20.40
C LEU A 80 -5.01 -3.18 -20.23
N PRO A 81 -5.26 -3.81 -19.08
CA PRO A 81 -6.53 -4.46 -18.84
C PRO A 81 -7.66 -3.43 -18.79
N GLU A 82 -8.83 -3.81 -19.31
CA GLU A 82 -10.02 -3.00 -19.25
C GLU A 82 -10.64 -3.06 -17.85
N VAL A 83 -10.90 -1.89 -17.26
CA VAL A 83 -11.52 -1.76 -15.93
C VAL A 83 -13.01 -1.49 -16.12
N LYS A 84 -13.83 -2.51 -15.84
CA LYS A 84 -15.29 -2.35 -15.82
C LYS A 84 -15.68 -1.38 -14.71
N THR A 85 -16.46 -0.38 -15.06
CA THR A 85 -16.97 0.62 -14.12
C THR A 85 -18.45 0.84 -14.39
N SER A 86 -19.28 0.56 -13.38
CA SER A 86 -20.71 0.83 -13.45
C SER A 86 -20.96 2.33 -13.64
N ARG A 87 -21.92 2.68 -14.48
CA ARG A 87 -22.37 4.07 -14.64
C ARG A 87 -23.39 4.41 -13.55
N GLY A 88 -23.44 5.68 -13.17
CA GLY A 88 -24.37 6.18 -12.17
C GLY A 88 -23.84 6.13 -10.74
N GLU A 89 -24.69 6.55 -9.80
CA GLU A 89 -24.34 6.68 -8.40
C GLU A 89 -24.20 5.31 -7.71
N ILE A 90 -23.13 5.16 -6.94
CA ILE A 90 -22.83 3.96 -6.15
C ILE A 90 -22.47 4.34 -4.72
N ALA A 91 -22.61 3.39 -3.81
CA ALA A 91 -22.04 3.47 -2.47
C ALA A 91 -20.67 2.79 -2.42
N VAL A 92 -19.67 3.49 -1.91
CA VAL A 92 -18.32 2.99 -1.68
C VAL A 92 -18.08 2.96 -0.18
N GLU A 93 -17.90 1.75 0.35
CA GLU A 93 -17.50 1.53 1.75
C GLU A 93 -16.02 1.14 1.76
N GLY A 94 -15.28 1.71 2.69
CA GLY A 94 -13.85 1.54 2.73
C GLY A 94 -13.20 2.17 3.94
N ILE A 95 -11.88 2.27 3.88
CA ILE A 95 -11.06 2.81 4.96
C ILE A 95 -10.28 4.00 4.42
N VAL A 96 -10.25 5.08 5.20
CA VAL A 96 -9.44 6.27 4.87
C VAL A 96 -7.96 5.94 4.96
N ARG A 97 -7.20 6.45 3.99
CA ARG A 97 -5.74 6.44 3.93
C ARG A 97 -5.29 7.85 3.65
N GLU A 98 -4.33 8.34 4.44
CA GLU A 98 -3.73 9.67 4.21
C GLU A 98 -3.11 9.75 2.81
N HIS A 99 -2.40 8.70 2.39
CA HIS A 99 -1.74 8.66 1.09
C HIS A 99 -1.71 7.25 0.49
N LEU A 100 -1.47 7.18 -0.82
CA LEU A 100 -1.15 5.91 -1.48
C LEU A 100 0.28 5.48 -1.12
N PRO A 101 0.57 4.17 -1.04
CA PRO A 101 1.92 3.68 -0.85
C PRO A 101 2.81 4.12 -2.03
N ARG A 102 3.91 4.82 -1.71
CA ARG A 102 4.89 5.30 -2.68
C ARG A 102 6.06 4.33 -2.77
N VAL A 103 6.49 4.01 -3.99
CA VAL A 103 7.72 3.27 -4.26
C VAL A 103 8.79 4.24 -4.71
N LEU A 104 10.06 3.98 -4.35
CA LEU A 104 11.18 4.72 -4.90
C LEU A 104 11.15 4.62 -6.42
N GLN A 105 11.16 5.78 -7.08
CA GLN A 105 11.14 5.90 -8.52
C GLN A 105 12.32 6.77 -8.96
N ALA A 106 13.05 6.32 -9.97
CA ALA A 106 14.06 7.12 -10.63
C ALA A 106 13.42 7.98 -11.72
N GLY A 107 13.79 9.27 -11.76
CA GLY A 107 13.27 10.22 -12.74
C GLY A 107 11.99 10.95 -12.31
N PRO A 108 11.43 11.82 -13.17
CA PRO A 108 10.29 12.67 -12.85
C PRO A 108 9.01 11.86 -12.62
N ALA A 109 8.04 12.47 -11.93
CA ALA A 109 6.72 11.87 -11.71
C ALA A 109 6.05 11.51 -13.05
N GLN A 110 5.57 10.27 -13.15
CA GLN A 110 4.89 9.78 -14.35
C GLN A 110 3.46 10.33 -14.42
N ARG A 111 3.04 10.74 -15.61
CA ARG A 111 1.68 11.24 -15.90
C ARG A 111 0.92 10.25 -16.77
N GLY A 112 -0.41 10.39 -16.80
CA GLY A 112 -1.29 9.51 -17.58
C GLY A 112 -1.77 8.25 -16.85
N LYS A 113 -2.38 7.34 -17.61
CA LYS A 113 -3.15 6.20 -17.08
C LYS A 113 -2.29 5.16 -16.37
N LEU A 114 -1.08 4.87 -16.85
CA LEU A 114 -0.16 3.90 -16.23
C LEU A 114 0.97 4.65 -15.53
N ARG A 115 1.16 4.42 -14.22
CA ARG A 115 2.23 5.04 -13.43
C ARG A 115 2.58 4.23 -12.20
N GLN A 116 3.77 4.43 -11.63
CA GLN A 116 4.17 3.71 -10.41
C GLN A 116 3.66 4.37 -9.13
N ASN A 117 3.57 5.70 -9.14
CA ASN A 117 3.21 6.52 -8.00
C ASN A 117 2.11 7.50 -8.37
N LEU A 118 1.30 7.85 -7.38
CA LEU A 118 0.22 8.83 -7.52
C LEU A 118 0.14 9.66 -6.24
N ALA A 119 0.44 10.95 -6.35
CA ALA A 119 0.17 11.94 -5.32
C ALA A 119 -1.17 12.63 -5.62
N VAL A 120 -1.95 12.88 -4.58
CA VAL A 120 -3.31 13.43 -4.73
C VAL A 120 -3.25 14.85 -5.31
N GLU A 121 -2.29 15.63 -4.84
CA GLU A 121 -2.08 17.04 -5.19
C GLU A 121 -1.66 17.19 -6.66
N ASP A 122 -0.64 16.42 -7.07
CA ASP A 122 -0.18 16.41 -8.47
C ASP A 122 -1.31 16.02 -9.43
N PHE A 123 -2.15 15.09 -9.00
CA PHE A 123 -3.26 14.62 -9.81
C PHE A 123 -4.45 15.58 -9.85
N ALA A 124 -4.70 16.32 -8.75
CA ALA A 124 -5.65 17.41 -8.73
C ALA A 124 -5.26 18.49 -9.75
N VAL A 125 -3.97 18.85 -9.80
CA VAL A 125 -3.43 19.79 -10.79
C VAL A 125 -3.52 19.23 -12.22
N GLU A 126 -3.19 17.95 -12.42
CA GLU A 126 -3.25 17.29 -13.75
C GLU A 126 -4.67 17.26 -14.32
N THR A 127 -5.68 17.02 -13.47
CA THR A 127 -7.07 16.79 -13.91
C THR A 127 -7.98 18.01 -13.75
N GLY A 128 -7.58 19.00 -12.96
CA GLY A 128 -8.42 20.13 -12.57
C GLY A 128 -9.55 19.76 -11.59
N LEU A 129 -9.55 18.55 -11.02
CA LEU A 129 -10.57 18.10 -10.08
C LEU A 129 -10.30 18.66 -8.68
N ALA A 130 -11.37 19.07 -7.99
CA ALA A 130 -11.32 19.41 -6.57
C ALA A 130 -11.25 18.13 -5.73
N LEU A 131 -10.04 17.61 -5.51
CA LEU A 131 -9.79 16.38 -4.76
C LEU A 131 -9.63 16.64 -3.25
N LEU A 132 -10.25 15.79 -2.44
CA LEU A 132 -9.97 15.70 -1.01
C LEU A 132 -8.55 15.14 -0.77
N PRO A 133 -7.83 15.60 0.28
CA PRO A 133 -6.43 15.26 0.53
C PRO A 133 -6.26 13.88 1.20
N PHE A 134 -7.04 12.89 0.78
CA PHE A 134 -6.96 11.52 1.25
C PHE A 134 -7.53 10.56 0.20
N VAL A 135 -7.30 9.26 0.43
CA VAL A 135 -7.73 8.18 -0.46
C VAL A 135 -8.58 7.20 0.30
N ILE A 136 -9.62 6.68 -0.34
CA ILE A 136 -10.46 5.61 0.19
C ILE A 136 -9.95 4.29 -0.35
N GLU A 137 -9.50 3.41 0.52
CA GLU A 137 -9.28 2.01 0.17
C GLU A 137 -10.63 1.29 0.21
N GLN A 138 -11.14 0.88 -0.96
CA GLN A 138 -12.47 0.27 -1.06
C GLN A 138 -12.47 -1.16 -0.53
N HIS A 139 -13.44 -1.46 0.35
CA HIS A 139 -13.70 -2.80 0.87
C HIS A 139 -15.08 -3.33 0.46
N SER A 140 -16.00 -2.45 0.01
CA SER A 140 -17.29 -2.88 -0.54
C SER A 140 -17.13 -3.79 -1.75
N ARG A 141 -18.00 -4.79 -1.85
CA ARG A 141 -18.06 -5.69 -3.02
C ARG A 141 -18.62 -4.93 -4.21
N ALA A 142 -18.01 -5.12 -5.38
CA ALA A 142 -18.54 -4.64 -6.65
C ALA A 142 -18.34 -5.70 -7.73
N ASP A 143 -19.20 -5.70 -8.75
CA ASP A 143 -19.10 -6.60 -9.90
C ASP A 143 -18.22 -5.99 -11.01
N ASP A 144 -16.99 -5.65 -10.65
CA ASP A 144 -16.00 -5.03 -11.56
C ASP A 144 -14.80 -5.93 -11.85
N GLY A 145 -14.79 -7.15 -11.29
CA GLY A 145 -13.70 -8.11 -11.46
C GLY A 145 -12.41 -7.75 -10.71
N LEU A 146 -12.43 -6.72 -9.85
CA LEU A 146 -11.25 -6.28 -9.11
C LEU A 146 -11.09 -7.06 -7.80
N LEU A 147 -9.86 -7.48 -7.51
CA LEU A 147 -9.51 -8.16 -6.25
C LEU A 147 -9.22 -7.14 -5.14
N ARG A 148 -9.91 -7.27 -4.01
CA ARG A 148 -9.84 -6.35 -2.86
C ARG A 148 -9.25 -7.00 -1.59
N GLU A 149 -8.19 -7.77 -1.76
CA GLU A 149 -7.59 -8.54 -0.65
C GLU A 149 -6.44 -7.80 0.01
N TRP A 150 -6.66 -6.60 0.53
CA TRP A 150 -5.60 -5.67 0.96
C TRP A 150 -4.59 -6.32 1.94
N PRO A 151 -3.27 -6.07 1.77
CA PRO A 151 -2.27 -6.64 2.68
C PRO A 151 -2.54 -6.13 4.09
N ARG A 152 -2.54 -7.03 5.08
CA ARG A 152 -2.55 -6.62 6.48
C ARG A 152 -1.24 -5.93 6.81
N VAL A 153 -1.30 -4.86 7.61
CA VAL A 153 -0.13 -4.07 8.04
C VAL A 153 0.95 -4.94 8.68
N ASP A 154 0.59 -6.11 9.23
CA ASP A 154 1.48 -7.01 9.96
C ASP A 154 2.24 -8.04 9.12
N ALA A 155 2.01 -8.12 7.80
CA ALA A 155 2.53 -9.19 6.92
C ALA A 155 4.07 -9.18 6.69
N GLY A 156 4.84 -8.48 7.53
CA GLY A 156 6.30 -8.38 7.45
C GLY A 156 7.06 -8.74 8.73
N ALA A 157 6.37 -9.01 9.85
CA ALA A 157 7.04 -9.30 11.13
C ALA A 157 7.94 -10.54 11.05
N GLU A 158 7.45 -11.62 10.43
CA GLU A 158 8.16 -12.89 10.24
C GLU A 158 9.47 -12.76 9.44
N LYS A 159 9.52 -11.84 8.47
CA LYS A 159 10.74 -11.61 7.67
C LYS A 159 11.85 -10.98 8.51
N ASN A 160 11.48 -10.12 9.47
CA ASN A 160 12.45 -9.44 10.32
C ASN A 160 13.12 -10.41 11.32
N GLU A 161 12.47 -11.53 11.67
CA GLU A 161 13.03 -12.55 12.56
C GLU A 161 14.17 -13.33 11.92
N MET A 162 14.05 -13.68 10.64
CA MET A 162 15.13 -14.41 9.94
C MET A 162 16.37 -13.53 9.73
N TYR A 163 16.17 -12.23 9.49
CA TYR A 163 17.29 -11.27 9.41
C TYR A 163 17.97 -11.05 10.76
N SER A 164 17.24 -11.02 11.88
CA SER A 164 17.87 -10.86 13.19
C SER A 164 18.76 -12.06 13.54
N LEU A 165 18.32 -13.28 13.21
CA LEU A 165 19.12 -14.49 13.40
C LEU A 165 20.43 -14.45 12.57
N GLN A 166 20.37 -13.94 11.34
CA GLN A 166 21.57 -13.75 10.52
C GLN A 166 22.56 -12.80 11.18
N TRP A 167 22.09 -11.64 11.67
CA TRP A 167 22.95 -10.68 12.35
C TRP A 167 23.54 -11.20 13.66
N TYR A 168 22.76 -11.95 14.45
CA TYR A 168 23.28 -12.60 15.66
C TYR A 168 24.32 -13.67 15.35
N SER A 169 24.14 -14.42 14.26
CA SER A 169 25.12 -15.43 13.83
C SER A 169 26.44 -14.79 13.38
N LEU A 170 26.37 -13.69 12.63
CA LEU A 170 27.55 -12.92 12.23
C LEU A 170 28.26 -12.30 13.43
N ALA A 171 27.51 -11.73 14.39
CA ALA A 171 28.07 -11.19 15.62
C ALA A 171 28.76 -12.28 16.46
N ALA A 172 28.12 -13.44 16.63
CA ALA A 172 28.69 -14.58 17.34
C ALA A 172 29.97 -15.10 16.66
N LEU A 173 29.98 -15.20 15.33
CA LEU A 173 31.15 -15.57 14.55
C LEU A 173 32.28 -14.56 14.72
N ALA A 174 31.98 -13.25 14.65
CA ALA A 174 32.98 -12.20 14.85
C ALA A 174 33.61 -12.26 16.24
N VAL A 175 32.81 -12.48 17.30
CA VAL A 175 33.31 -12.67 18.68
C VAL A 175 34.18 -13.92 18.76
N ALA A 176 33.75 -15.04 18.18
CA ALA A 176 34.53 -16.28 18.19
C ALA A 176 35.89 -16.11 17.51
N LEU A 177 35.93 -15.44 16.35
CA LEU A 177 37.16 -15.13 15.63
C LEU A 177 38.07 -14.18 16.41
N ALA A 178 37.51 -13.11 17.01
CA ALA A 178 38.28 -12.16 17.81
C ALA A 178 38.95 -12.85 19.01
N LEU A 179 38.22 -13.72 19.71
CA LEU A 179 38.78 -14.51 20.81
C LEU A 179 39.85 -15.49 20.30
N ALA A 180 39.57 -16.26 19.26
CA ALA A 180 40.51 -17.21 18.69
C ALA A 180 41.83 -16.56 18.22
N LEU A 181 41.75 -15.39 17.59
CA LEU A 181 42.92 -14.63 17.16
C LEU A 181 43.64 -13.95 18.33
N SER A 182 42.92 -13.50 19.37
CA SER A 182 43.53 -12.92 20.56
C SER A 182 44.30 -13.95 21.40
N PHE A 183 43.89 -15.22 21.37
CA PHE A 183 44.57 -16.30 22.09
C PHE A 183 45.61 -17.06 21.26
N ARG A 184 45.65 -16.86 19.93
CA ARG A 184 46.77 -17.32 19.10
C ARG A 184 48.00 -16.47 19.41
N LYS A 185 48.83 -16.97 20.33
CA LYS A 185 50.17 -16.46 20.62
C LYS A 185 50.91 -16.18 19.31
N ILE A 186 51.46 -14.98 19.19
CA ILE A 186 52.46 -14.63 18.20
C ILE A 186 53.69 -15.49 18.52
N GLU A 187 53.88 -16.62 17.84
CA GLU A 187 55.20 -17.24 17.75
C GLU A 187 56.10 -16.28 16.98
N LYS A 188 57.11 -15.75 17.68
CA LYS A 188 58.20 -14.96 17.12
C LYS A 188 59.23 -15.87 16.45
#